data_AF-A0A3N5MJY9-F1
#
_entry.id   AF-A0A3N5MJY9-F1
#
_cell.length_a   1.000
_cell.length_b   1.000
_cell.length_c   1.000
_cell.angle_alpha   90.00
_cell.angle_beta   90.00
_cell.angle_gamma   90.00
#
_symmetry.space_group_name_H-M   'P 1'
#
loop_
_entity.id
_entity.type
_entity.pdbx_description
1 polymer ?
#
loop_
_entity_poly.entity_id
_entity_poly.type
_entity_poly.pdbx_seq_one_letter_code
_entity_poly.pdbx_strand_id
1 'polypeptide(L)' 'QIQLTDQQLSLLRHEAAERGTSVAALVREAVDRALKRPARGASLEERKRRAIAAAGRFHSGLGDVSARHDDYFADSIEE' A
#
# COMPACT_ATOMS: atom_id res chain seq x y z
N GLN A 1 4.15 -13.88 -26.17
CA GLN A 1 4.82 -12.57 -26.41
C GLN A 1 3.83 -11.48 -26.05
N ILE A 2 4.23 -10.48 -25.25
CA ILE A 2 3.40 -9.32 -24.89
C ILE A 2 3.87 -8.12 -25.70
N GLN A 3 2.92 -7.34 -26.23
CA GLN A 3 3.21 -6.11 -26.96
C GLN A 3 3.19 -4.93 -25.99
N LEU A 4 4.21 -4.07 -26.07
CA LEU A 4 4.30 -2.81 -25.35
C LEU A 4 4.28 -1.68 -26.37
N THR A 5 3.68 -0.56 -26.02
CA THR A 5 3.78 0.65 -26.85
C THR A 5 5.20 1.19 -26.82
N ASP A 6 5.58 1.95 -27.85
CA ASP A 6 6.91 2.58 -27.91
C ASP A 6 7.15 3.50 -26.70
N GLN A 7 6.11 4.19 -26.24
CA GLN A 7 6.16 5.03 -25.05
C GLN A 7 6.45 4.19 -23.79
N GLN A 8 5.79 3.05 -23.62
CA GLN A 8 6.04 2.16 -22.48
C GLN A 8 7.47 1.63 -22.51
N LEU A 9 7.97 1.23 -23.68
CA LEU A 9 9.33 0.73 -23.81
C LEU A 9 10.37 1.82 -23.50
N SER A 10 10.13 3.05 -23.95
CA SER A 10 11.00 4.20 -23.65
C SER A 10 11.11 4.46 -22.15
N LEU A 11 9.97 4.49 -21.45
CA LEU A 11 9.93 4.68 -19.99
C LEU A 11 10.64 3.54 -19.24
N LEU A 12 10.41 2.29 -19.65
CA LEU A 12 11.06 1.13 -19.03
C LEU A 12 12.58 1.18 -19.22
N ARG A 13 13.07 1.64 -20.39
CA ARG A 13 14.51 1.79 -20.66
C ARG A 13 15.14 2.88 -19.79
N HIS A 14 14.48 4.02 -19.66
CA HIS A 14 14.92 5.11 -18.79
C HIS A 14 15.05 4.62 -17.34
N GLU A 15 13.98 4.02 -16.81
CA GLU A 15 13.94 3.53 -15.43
C GLU A 15 14.99 2.42 -15.18
N ALA A 16 15.19 1.53 -16.15
CA ALA A 16 16.19 0.49 -16.07
C ALA A 16 17.61 1.07 -16.01
N ALA A 17 17.89 2.13 -16.78
CA ALA A 17 19.18 2.82 -16.77
C ALA A 17 19.42 3.52 -15.42
N GLU A 18 18.44 4.25 -14.90
CA GLU A 18 18.54 4.92 -13.60
C GLU A 18 18.78 3.93 -12.45
N ARG A 19 18.17 2.74 -12.52
CA ARG A 19 18.32 1.68 -11.51
C ARG A 19 19.52 0.76 -11.74
N GLY A 20 20.27 0.93 -12.82
CA GLY A 20 21.38 0.03 -13.18
C GLY A 20 20.95 -1.42 -13.39
N THR A 21 19.74 -1.65 -13.91
CA THR A 21 19.17 -2.99 -14.12
C THR A 21 18.71 -3.18 -15.57
N SER A 22 18.23 -4.37 -15.90
CA SER A 22 17.67 -4.66 -17.24
C SER A 22 16.17 -4.36 -17.30
N VAL A 23 15.68 -3.96 -18.47
CA VAL A 23 14.23 -3.84 -18.74
C VAL A 23 13.49 -5.13 -18.37
N ALA A 24 14.08 -6.29 -18.67
CA ALA A 24 13.49 -7.59 -18.35
C ALA A 24 13.37 -7.83 -16.83
N ALA A 25 14.36 -7.40 -16.04
CA ALA A 25 14.29 -7.48 -14.58
C ALA A 25 13.18 -6.57 -14.03
N LEU A 26 13.07 -5.36 -14.58
CA LEU A 26 12.05 -4.40 -14.18
C LEU A 26 10.63 -4.88 -14.51
N VAL A 27 10.43 -5.48 -15.68
CA VAL A 27 9.15 -6.09 -16.07
C VAL A 27 8.80 -7.26 -15.15
N ARG A 28 9.74 -8.18 -14.85
CA ARG A 28 9.50 -9.29 -13.92
C ARG A 28 9.08 -8.78 -12.55
N GLU A 29 9.81 -7.81 -12.01
CA GLU A 29 9.49 -7.23 -10.71
C GLU A 29 8.12 -6.56 -10.71
N ALA A 30 7.78 -5.79 -11.75
CA ALA A 30 6.48 -5.14 -11.86
C ALA A 30 5.33 -6.16 -11.92
N VAL A 31 5.50 -7.24 -12.69
CA VAL A 31 4.53 -8.34 -12.78
C VAL A 31 4.38 -9.05 -11.43
N ASP A 32 5.48 -9.40 -10.77
CA ASP A 32 5.44 -10.01 -9.44
C ASP A 32 4.71 -9.13 -8.42
N ARG A 33 4.99 -7.82 -8.42
CA ARG A 33 4.28 -6.87 -7.56
C ARG A 33 2.79 -6.81 -7.91
N ALA A 34 2.44 -6.80 -9.19
CA ALA A 34 1.05 -6.75 -9.64
C ALA A 34 0.26 -8.01 -9.24
N LEU A 35 0.90 -9.19 -9.30
CA LEU A 35 0.30 -10.48 -8.94
C LEU A 35 0.26 -10.72 -7.43
N LYS A 36 1.23 -10.21 -6.68
CA LYS A 36 1.25 -10.26 -5.21
C LYS A 36 0.31 -9.25 -4.57
N ARG A 37 -0.07 -8.20 -5.29
CA ARG A 37 -1.05 -7.25 -4.78
C ARG A 37 -2.38 -8.00 -4.69
N PRO A 38 -3.02 -8.10 -3.51
CA PRO A 38 -4.39 -8.57 -3.45
C PRO A 38 -5.19 -7.73 -4.46
N ALA A 39 -6.03 -8.38 -5.26
CA ALA A 39 -6.90 -7.73 -6.24
C ALA A 39 -7.44 -6.42 -5.63
N ARG A 40 -7.48 -5.32 -6.40
CA ARG A 40 -7.88 -4.00 -5.88
C ARG A 40 -9.09 -4.16 -4.94
N GLY A 41 -8.84 -3.94 -3.65
CA GLY A 41 -9.76 -4.34 -2.59
C GLY A 41 -9.49 -5.77 -2.12
N ALA A 42 -8.80 -5.91 -0.98
CA ALA A 42 -8.87 -7.13 -0.20
C ALA A 42 -10.34 -7.58 -0.15
N SER A 43 -10.60 -8.86 -0.39
CA SER A 43 -11.96 -9.41 -0.32
C SER A 43 -12.60 -8.97 1.00
N LEU A 44 -13.93 -8.84 1.03
CA LEU A 44 -14.64 -8.50 2.27
C LEU A 44 -14.18 -9.36 3.45
N GLU A 45 -13.92 -10.64 3.18
CA GLU A 45 -13.39 -11.60 4.16
C GLU A 45 -11.97 -11.28 4.63
N GLU A 46 -11.05 -10.90 3.74
CA GLU A 46 -9.70 -10.49 4.15
C GLU A 46 -9.72 -9.14 4.90
N ARG A 47 -10.65 -8.23 4.56
CA ARG A 47 -10.86 -7.00 5.33
C ARG A 47 -11.38 -7.31 6.73
N LYS A 48 -12.38 -8.19 6.86
CA LYS A 48 -12.92 -8.64 8.15
C LYS A 48 -11.84 -9.34 8.99
N ARG A 49 -11.10 -10.27 8.39
CA ARG A 49 -10.01 -10.99 9.07
C ARG A 49 -8.98 -10.03 9.66
N ARG A 50 -8.58 -9.00 8.89
CA ARG A 50 -7.65 -7.97 9.36
C ARG A 50 -8.25 -7.08 10.45
N ALA A 51 -9.51 -6.70 10.36
CA ALA A 51 -10.19 -5.91 11.38
C ALA A 51 -10.30 -6.68 12.71
N ILE A 52 -10.72 -7.94 12.67
CA ILE A 52 -10.79 -8.82 13.86
C ILE A 52 -9.39 -9.00 14.46
N ALA A 53 -8.38 -9.25 13.63
CA ALA A 53 -7.00 -9.39 14.09
C ALA A 53 -6.43 -8.09 14.68
N ALA A 54 -6.99 -6.91 14.38
CA ALA A 54 -6.58 -5.63 14.94
C ALA A 54 -7.31 -5.29 16.26
N ALA A 55 -8.55 -5.75 16.41
CA ALA A 55 -9.38 -5.48 17.59
C ALA A 55 -8.70 -5.97 18.88
N GLY A 56 -8.63 -5.10 19.89
CA GLY A 56 -8.05 -5.42 21.20
C GLY A 56 -6.51 -5.40 21.27
N ARG A 57 -5.80 -5.17 20.16
CA ARG A 57 -4.32 -5.08 20.16
C ARG A 57 -3.77 -3.78 20.75
N PHE A 58 -4.61 -2.76 20.87
CA PHE A 58 -4.22 -1.43 21.30
C PHE A 58 -5.20 -0.94 22.36
N HIS A 59 -4.67 -0.26 23.38
CA HIS A 59 -5.44 0.35 24.45
C HIS A 59 -4.84 1.71 24.75
N SER A 60 -5.65 2.77 24.65
CA SER A 60 -5.24 4.15 24.93
C SER A 60 -5.22 4.48 26.42
N GLY A 61 -5.72 3.59 27.31
CA GLY A 61 -5.96 3.92 28.72
C GLY A 61 -7.21 4.78 28.96
N LEU A 62 -7.85 5.25 27.89
CA LEU A 62 -8.94 6.22 27.90
C LEU A 62 -10.20 5.59 27.28
N GLY A 63 -11.35 5.75 27.94
CA GLY A 63 -12.61 5.08 27.56
C GLY A 63 -13.46 5.84 26.54
N ASP A 64 -13.17 7.12 26.29
CA ASP A 64 -14.02 8.05 25.52
C ASP A 64 -13.34 8.58 24.24
N VAL A 65 -12.15 8.08 23.90
CA VAL A 65 -11.36 8.53 22.73
C VAL A 65 -12.16 8.46 21.43
N SER A 66 -13.00 7.43 21.26
CA SER A 66 -13.84 7.32 20.06
C SER A 66 -14.87 8.43 19.94
N ALA A 67 -15.41 8.91 21.07
CA ALA A 67 -16.42 9.96 21.11
C ALA A 67 -15.81 11.36 21.04
N ARG A 68 -14.61 11.54 21.59
CA ARG A 68 -13.93 12.84 21.75
C ARG A 68 -12.64 12.96 20.95
N HIS A 69 -12.53 12.24 19.83
CA HIS A 69 -11.30 12.16 19.05
C HIS A 69 -10.78 13.53 18.59
N ASP A 70 -11.67 14.46 18.25
CA ASP A 70 -11.30 15.82 17.85
C ASP A 70 -10.69 16.62 19.01
N ASP A 71 -11.26 16.54 20.22
CA ASP A 71 -10.71 17.18 21.43
C ASP A 71 -9.29 16.65 21.70
N TYR A 72 -9.11 15.33 21.70
CA TYR A 72 -7.81 14.71 21.91
C TYR A 72 -6.80 15.08 20.82
N PHE A 73 -7.26 15.27 19.57
CA PHE A 73 -6.40 15.72 18.49
C PHE A 73 -5.97 17.18 18.70
N ALA A 74 -6.90 18.07 19.05
CA ALA A 74 -6.61 19.48 19.32
C ALA A 74 -5.61 19.63 20.47
N ASP A 75 -5.82 18.92 21.59
CA ASP A 75 -4.90 18.91 22.72
C ASP A 75 -3.47 18.45 22.31
N SER A 76 -3.35 17.52 21.36
CA SER A 76 -2.05 16.95 20.95
C SER A 76 -1.20 17.85 20.04
N ILE A 77 -1.79 18.87 19.42
CA ILE A 77 -1.12 19.76 18.45
C ILE A 77 -0.88 21.18 18.98
N GLU A 78 -1.34 21.47 20.20
CA GLU A 78 -1.12 22.76 20.89
C GLU A 78 0.18 22.80 21.72
N GLU A 79 0.92 21.68 21.81
CA GLU A 79 2.31 21.59 22.31
C GLU A 79 3.37 21.88 21.24
#